data_AF-A0A7X5SC64-F1
#
_entry.id   AF-A0A7X5SC64-F1
#
_cell.length_a   1.000
_cell.length_b   1.000
_cell.length_c   1.000
_cell.angle_alpha   90.00
_cell.angle_beta   90.00
_cell.angle_gamma   90.00
#
_symmetry.space_group_name_H-M   'P 1'
#
loop_
_entity.id
_entity.type
_entity.pdbx_description
1 polymer ?
#
loop_
_entity_poly.entity_id
_entity_poly.type
_entity_poly.pdbx_seq_one_letter_code
_entity_poly.pdbx_strand_id
1 'polypeptide(L)'
;AAYGRSQAGQRYSPLQQINRDNVAQLKQAWVFHTGDLPSKRWGAETTPLKVGDSLYLCTARNQVIALDAASGKERWRYDPKVKDEAIPYTAA
;
A
#
# COMPACT_ATOMS: atom_id res chain seq x y z
N ALA A 1 7.00 9.60 -8.81
CA ALA A 1 5.73 8.92 -8.46
C ALA A 1 4.83 9.91 -7.73
N ALA A 2 3.52 9.77 -7.84
CA ALA A 2 2.53 10.56 -7.11
C ALA A 2 1.34 9.67 -6.72
N TYR A 3 0.53 10.10 -5.75
CA TYR A 3 -0.63 9.34 -5.23
C TYR A 3 -1.58 8.86 -6.35
N GLY A 4 -1.88 9.72 -7.33
CA GLY A 4 -2.68 9.37 -8.51
C GLY A 4 -1.85 9.01 -9.76
N ARG A 5 -0.67 8.39 -9.57
CA ARG A 5 0.42 8.18 -10.54
C ARG A 5 1.15 9.46 -10.98
N SER A 6 0.42 10.47 -11.44
CA SER A 6 0.94 11.78 -11.88
C SER A 6 0.29 12.92 -11.10
N GLN A 7 0.79 14.14 -11.28
CA GLN A 7 0.21 15.33 -10.65
C GLN A 7 -1.22 15.62 -11.15
N ALA A 8 -1.58 15.12 -12.33
CA ALA A 8 -2.95 15.22 -12.84
C ALA A 8 -3.94 14.25 -12.15
N GLY A 9 -3.46 13.33 -11.31
CA GLY A 9 -4.33 12.49 -10.47
C GLY A 9 -5.17 11.44 -11.21
N GLN A 10 -4.92 11.19 -12.49
CA GLN A 10 -5.79 10.39 -13.36
C GLN A 10 -5.87 8.89 -13.01
N ARG A 11 -4.91 8.36 -12.22
CA ARG A 11 -4.78 6.93 -11.92
C ARG A 11 -4.66 6.01 -13.16
N TYR A 12 -4.33 6.57 -14.32
CA TYR A 12 -4.11 5.82 -15.57
C TYR A 12 -2.67 5.33 -15.71
N SER A 13 -2.45 4.03 -15.88
CA SER A 13 -1.13 3.45 -16.19
C SER A 13 -0.97 3.20 -17.70
N PRO A 14 0.16 3.59 -18.33
CA PRO A 14 0.44 3.32 -19.74
C PRO A 14 1.03 1.92 -19.98
N LEU A 15 1.29 1.14 -18.92
CA LEU A 15 1.83 -0.22 -19.03
C LEU A 15 0.77 -1.16 -19.62
N GLN A 16 1.19 -2.03 -20.54
CA GLN A 16 0.29 -2.91 -21.30
C GLN A 16 0.64 -4.40 -21.20
N GLN A 17 1.64 -4.75 -20.37
CA GLN A 17 2.07 -6.13 -20.18
C GLN A 17 0.92 -7.03 -19.72
N ILE A 18 0.08 -6.53 -18.81
CA ILE A 18 -1.18 -7.15 -18.42
C ILE A 18 -2.28 -6.48 -19.24
N ASN A 19 -3.09 -7.30 -19.92
CA ASN A 19 -4.15 -6.85 -20.81
C ASN A 19 -5.33 -7.83 -20.80
N ARG A 20 -6.34 -7.56 -21.64
CA ARG A 20 -7.60 -8.33 -21.66
C ARG A 20 -7.40 -9.80 -22.02
N ASP A 21 -6.36 -10.12 -22.78
CA ASP A 21 -6.11 -11.47 -23.29
C ASP A 21 -5.39 -12.34 -22.26
N ASN A 22 -4.66 -11.73 -21.31
CA ASN A 22 -3.82 -12.46 -20.35
C ASN A 22 -4.14 -12.21 -18.87
N VAL A 23 -5.06 -11.29 -18.53
CA VAL A 23 -5.40 -10.98 -17.12
C VAL A 23 -5.86 -12.21 -16.33
N ALA A 24 -6.49 -13.18 -16.99
CA ALA A 24 -6.91 -14.44 -16.38
C ALA A 24 -5.75 -15.32 -15.89
N GLN A 25 -4.52 -15.04 -16.32
CA GLN A 25 -3.31 -15.80 -15.93
C GLN A 25 -2.63 -15.23 -14.67
N LEU A 26 -3.12 -14.11 -14.12
CA LEU A 26 -2.53 -13.51 -12.94
C LEU A 26 -2.58 -14.46 -11.74
N LYS A 27 -1.46 -14.50 -11.02
CA LYS A 27 -1.32 -15.21 -9.76
C LYS A 27 -0.75 -14.25 -8.72
N GLN A 28 -1.08 -14.51 -7.46
CA GLN A 28 -0.49 -13.78 -6.35
C GLN A 28 1.03 -14.00 -6.35
N ALA A 29 1.81 -12.93 -6.47
CA ALA A 29 3.26 -12.98 -6.39
C ALA A 29 3.74 -13.09 -4.93
N TRP A 30 3.14 -12.30 -4.04
CA TRP A 30 3.42 -12.29 -2.61
C TRP A 30 2.27 -11.62 -1.84
N VAL A 31 2.24 -11.83 -0.53
CA VAL A 31 1.37 -11.12 0.43
C VAL A 31 2.23 -10.57 1.54
N PHE A 32 1.92 -9.34 1.95
CA PHE A 32 2.54 -8.70 3.10
C PHE A 32 1.47 -8.35 4.13
N HIS A 33 1.65 -8.83 5.36
CA HIS A 33 0.80 -8.49 6.48
C HIS A 33 1.42 -7.32 7.24
N THR A 34 0.71 -6.19 7.30
CA THR A 34 1.22 -4.98 7.97
C THR A 34 1.49 -5.19 9.46
N GLY A 35 0.76 -6.13 10.09
CA GLY A 35 0.78 -6.40 11.52
C GLY A 35 0.07 -5.35 12.37
N ASP A 36 -0.39 -4.26 11.75
CA ASP A 36 -1.07 -3.16 12.42
C ASP A 36 -2.58 -3.44 12.48
N LEU A 37 -3.01 -4.07 13.58
CA LEU A 37 -4.39 -4.47 13.82
C LEU A 37 -4.96 -3.74 15.05
N PRO A 38 -5.47 -2.50 14.90
CA PRO A 38 -6.19 -1.81 15.97
C PRO A 38 -7.43 -2.56 16.45
N SER A 39 -7.74 -2.38 17.73
CA SER A 39 -8.88 -3.03 18.42
C SER A 39 -10.24 -2.41 18.07
N LYS A 40 -10.25 -1.10 17.80
CA LYS A 40 -11.43 -0.38 17.30
C LYS A 40 -11.60 -0.62 15.81
N ARG A 41 -12.76 -0.30 15.22
CA ARG A 41 -12.91 -0.39 13.77
C ARG A 41 -11.88 0.52 13.07
N TRP A 42 -11.16 -0.02 12.08
CA TRP A 42 -10.21 0.67 11.19
C TRP A 42 -10.40 0.18 9.74
N GLY A 43 -9.95 0.97 8.76
CA GLY A 43 -10.04 0.67 7.33
C GLY A 43 -8.69 0.88 6.63
N ALA A 44 -8.38 0.05 5.63
CA ALA A 44 -7.18 0.20 4.81
C ALA A 44 -7.50 1.04 3.57
N GLU A 45 -7.15 2.33 3.59
CA GLU A 45 -7.39 3.29 2.50
C GLU A 45 -6.12 3.65 1.72
N THR A 46 -5.01 3.02 2.06
CA THR A 46 -3.70 3.34 1.50
C THR A 46 -3.63 3.06 0.00
N THR A 47 -3.17 4.06 -0.78
CA THR A 47 -2.62 3.84 -2.12
C THR A 47 -1.09 3.79 -2.02
N PRO A 48 -0.44 2.63 -2.23
CA PRO A 48 1.01 2.52 -2.12
C PRO A 48 1.77 3.36 -3.16
N LEU A 49 2.96 3.83 -2.81
CA LEU A 49 3.87 4.51 -3.73
C LEU A 49 5.01 3.58 -4.15
N LYS A 50 5.20 3.36 -5.45
CA LYS A 50 6.33 2.60 -6.00
C LYS A 50 7.38 3.56 -6.56
N VAL A 51 8.61 3.50 -6.04
CA VAL A 51 9.76 4.32 -6.50
C VAL A 51 11.01 3.45 -6.52
N GLY A 52 11.69 3.36 -7.68
CA GLY A 52 12.79 2.40 -7.85
C GLY A 52 12.31 0.98 -7.55
N ASP A 53 13.05 0.25 -6.73
CA ASP A 53 12.71 -1.11 -6.29
C ASP A 53 11.91 -1.15 -4.97
N SER A 54 11.52 0.01 -4.45
CA SER A 54 10.79 0.12 -3.20
C SER A 54 9.29 0.36 -3.42
N LEU A 55 8.48 -0.26 -2.58
CA LEU A 55 7.05 -0.01 -2.42
C LEU A 55 6.80 0.55 -1.02
N TYR A 56 6.17 1.71 -0.91
CA TYR A 56 5.89 2.40 0.35
C TYR A 56 4.40 2.40 0.65
N LEU A 57 4.02 2.07 1.89
CA LEU A 57 2.64 2.10 2.37
C LEU A 57 2.56 2.63 3.81
N CYS A 58 1.40 3.16 4.18
CA CYS A 58 1.05 3.45 5.56
C CYS A 58 0.05 2.43 6.12
N THR A 59 -0.14 2.46 7.43
CA THR A 59 -1.07 1.60 8.18
C THR A 59 -2.07 2.45 8.96
N ALA A 60 -3.02 1.82 9.67
CA ALA A 60 -4.05 2.52 10.44
C ALA A 60 -3.46 3.42 11.54
N ARG A 61 -2.33 3.04 12.14
CA ARG A 61 -1.58 3.83 13.14
C ARG A 61 -0.47 4.71 12.52
N ASN A 62 -0.57 5.03 11.23
CA ASN A 62 0.41 5.83 10.50
C ASN A 62 1.84 5.26 10.51
N GLN A 63 2.03 3.96 10.76
CA GLN A 63 3.34 3.34 10.53
C GLN A 63 3.66 3.38 9.04
N VAL A 64 4.86 3.81 8.68
CA VAL A 64 5.35 3.82 7.30
C VAL A 64 6.22 2.60 7.08
N ILE A 65 5.92 1.82 6.05
CA ILE A 65 6.61 0.59 5.72
C ILE A 65 7.16 0.71 4.31
N ALA A 66 8.44 0.37 4.13
CA ALA A 66 9.04 0.18 2.82
C ALA A 66 9.29 -1.31 2.57
N LEU A 67 8.80 -1.80 1.44
CA LEU A 67 8.98 -3.16 0.96
C LEU A 67 9.87 -3.17 -0.27
N ASP A 68 10.58 -4.27 -0.48
CA ASP A 68 11.07 -4.65 -1.79
C ASP A 68 9.89 -4.99 -2.71
N ALA A 69 9.75 -4.28 -3.83
CA ALA A 69 8.57 -4.38 -4.68
C ALA A 69 8.44 -5.74 -5.38
N ALA A 70 9.55 -6.44 -5.62
CA ALA A 70 9.57 -7.72 -6.31
C ALA A 70 9.22 -8.88 -5.38
N SER A 71 9.73 -8.86 -4.15
CA SER A 71 9.60 -9.97 -3.20
C SER A 71 8.59 -9.74 -2.07
N GLY A 72 8.18 -8.50 -1.81
CA GLY A 72 7.35 -8.14 -0.67
C GLY A 72 8.11 -8.12 0.67
N LYS A 73 9.42 -8.34 0.67
CA LYS A 73 10.25 -8.32 1.89
C LYS A 73 10.31 -6.92 2.47
N GLU A 74 10.06 -6.77 3.77
CA GLU A 74 10.24 -5.51 4.48
C GLU A 74 11.70 -5.07 4.42
N ARG A 75 11.93 -3.84 3.93
CA ARG A 75 13.24 -3.16 3.93
C ARG A 75 13.43 -2.40 5.23
N TRP A 76 12.42 -1.64 5.64
CA TRP A 76 12.40 -0.90 6.91
C TRP A 76 10.98 -0.50 7.28
N ARG A 77 10.81 -0.11 8.55
CA ARG A 77 9.58 0.44 9.10
C ARG A 77 9.87 1.62 10.02
N TYR A 78 9.04 2.64 9.92
CA TYR A 78 8.97 3.74 10.87
C TYR A 78 7.63 3.66 11.62
N ASP A 79 7.69 3.60 12.95
CA ASP A 79 6.51 3.54 13.81
C ASP A 79 6.44 4.80 14.68
N PRO A 80 5.52 5.75 14.39
CA PRO A 80 5.33 6.96 15.17
C PRO A 80 4.65 6.74 16.53
N LYS A 81 4.30 5.50 16.90
CA LYS A 81 3.66 5.15 18.18
C LYS A 81 2.31 5.84 18.41
N VAL A 82 1.50 5.95 17.36
CA VAL A 82 0.14 6.48 17.45
C VAL A 82 -0.71 5.56 18.34
N LYS A 83 -1.39 6.15 19.32
CA LYS A 83 -2.31 5.44 20.21
C LYS A 83 -3.64 5.15 19.51
N ASP A 84 -4.31 4.06 19.91
CA ASP A 84 -5.60 3.64 19.31
C ASP A 84 -6.70 4.71 19.40
N GLU A 85 -6.66 5.56 20.42
CA GLU A 85 -7.65 6.63 20.59
C GLU A 85 -7.53 7.74 19.54
N ALA A 86 -6.36 7.86 18.91
CA ALA A 86 -6.08 8.85 17.87
C ALA A 86 -6.41 8.35 16.46
N ILE A 87 -6.81 7.09 16.30
CA ILE A 87 -7.26 6.57 15.01
C ILE A 87 -8.64 7.17 14.74
N PRO A 88 -8.81 7.97 13.67
CA PRO A 88 -10.12 8.52 13.33
C PRO A 88 -11.06 7.35 13.03
N TYR A 89 -12.31 7.49 13.48
CA TYR A 89 -13.42 6.56 13.29
C TYR A 89 -13.38 5.84 11.94
N THR A 90 -13.79 4.57 11.87
CA THR A 90 -14.26 4.06 10.58
C THR A 90 -15.71 4.45 10.39
N ALA A 91 -15.94 5.29 9.41
CA ALA A 91 -16.96 5.01 8.44
C ALA A 91 -16.17 4.75 7.16
N ALA A 92 -16.39 3.60 6.53
CA ALA A 92 -16.33 3.64 5.07
C ALA A 92 -17.31 4.72 4.58
#